data_AF-A0A3Q1FEE5-F1
#
_entry.id   AF-A0A3Q1FEE5-F1
#
_cell.length_a   1.000
_cell.length_b   1.000
_cell.length_c   1.000
_cell.angle_alpha   90.00
_cell.angle_beta   90.00
_cell.angle_gamma   90.00
#
_symmetry.space_group_name_H-M   'P 1'
#
loop_
_entity.id
_entity.type
_entity.pdbx_description
1 polymer ?
#
loop_
_entity_poly.entity_id
_entity_poly.type
_entity_poly.pdbx_seq_one_letter_code
_entity_poly.pdbx_strand_id
1 'polypeptide(L)'
;MFGLREAGILGASVVLAGGVTYLIWNYVSSSGHQKPETRPGEDGRSSGREETKEKRKETPVEQTVSAAEAPTTSQSCSVESQGTQVLVLGLDGSGKTSLLHCFSCGIPEQDMEPTQGFNAVSINREDLHIEFLEIGGKEDLRPYWQRYMSKALLLVFVVDSSDPQLFPVAKKHLHELLASHPRLPLMVLANKQDLAGSCSITDLHDALSLSEVGDRRLFLIGTHVKKGEAELGSGVQDARDLIVQMVCDGR
;
A
#
# COMPACT_ATOMS: atom_id res chain seq x y z
N MET A 1 12.56 32.07 15.51
CA MET A 1 11.19 32.05 14.95
C MET A 1 10.65 30.66 15.18
N PHE A 2 9.53 30.50 15.88
CA PHE A 2 8.85 29.20 15.99
C PHE A 2 7.85 29.08 14.84
N GLY A 3 8.09 28.13 13.91
CA GLY A 3 7.16 27.79 12.85
C GLY A 3 6.03 26.90 13.39
N LEU A 4 4.79 27.23 13.06
CA LEU A 4 3.62 26.47 13.48
C LEU A 4 3.58 25.11 12.76
N ARG A 5 3.12 24.05 13.45
CA ARG A 5 2.99 22.70 12.87
C ARG A 5 1.78 22.67 11.94
N GLU A 6 1.95 22.31 10.68
CA GLU A 6 0.83 21.84 9.86
C GLU A 6 0.49 20.41 10.27
N ALA A 7 -0.74 20.22 10.75
CA ALA A 7 -1.30 18.91 11.05
C ALA A 7 -2.32 18.55 9.97
N GLY A 8 -1.88 17.78 8.96
CA GLY A 8 -2.80 17.18 8.00
C GLY A 8 -3.72 16.20 8.71
N ILE A 9 -5.04 16.30 8.48
CA ILE A 9 -6.00 15.36 9.06
C ILE A 9 -5.90 14.04 8.30
N LEU A 10 -5.54 13.00 9.04
CA LEU A 10 -5.34 11.65 8.53
C LEU A 10 -6.70 10.93 8.49
N GLY A 11 -7.33 10.87 7.30
CA GLY A 11 -8.63 10.22 7.09
C GLY A 11 -8.51 8.87 6.39
N ALA A 12 -8.88 7.79 7.09
CA ALA A 12 -9.08 6.48 6.49
C ALA A 12 -10.57 6.29 6.13
N SER A 13 -10.84 5.77 4.94
CA SER A 13 -12.19 5.33 4.54
C SER A 13 -12.22 3.81 4.41
N VAL A 14 -13.19 3.20 5.10
CA VAL A 14 -13.51 1.77 4.98
C VAL A 14 -14.65 1.62 3.98
N VAL A 15 -14.40 0.90 2.88
CA VAL A 15 -15.46 0.50 1.93
C VAL A 15 -15.68 -1.01 2.07
N LEU A 16 -16.94 -1.39 2.31
CA LEU A 16 -17.38 -2.79 2.35
C LEU A 16 -18.21 -3.09 1.09
N ALA A 17 -17.67 -3.92 0.21
CA ALA A 17 -18.35 -4.38 -1.00
C ALA A 17 -18.24 -5.91 -1.09
N GLY A 18 -19.37 -6.62 -0.99
CA GLY A 18 -19.43 -8.07 -1.20
C GLY A 18 -18.61 -8.94 -0.23
N GLY A 19 -18.21 -8.42 0.94
CA GLY A 19 -17.34 -9.12 1.90
C GLY A 19 -15.86 -8.74 1.80
N VAL A 20 -15.49 -7.92 0.82
CA VAL A 20 -14.16 -7.30 0.69
C VAL A 20 -14.14 -5.99 1.48
N THR A 21 -13.09 -5.79 2.27
CA THR A 21 -12.84 -4.55 3.01
C THR A 21 -11.65 -3.81 2.39
N TYR A 22 -11.88 -2.60 1.90
CA TYR A 22 -10.83 -1.69 1.42
C TYR A 22 -10.50 -0.64 2.48
N LEU A 23 -9.21 -0.46 2.77
CA LEU A 23 -8.69 0.64 3.59
C LEU A 23 -7.98 1.67 2.71
N ILE A 24 -8.70 2.72 2.33
CA ILE A 24 -8.17 3.80 1.48
C ILE A 24 -7.73 4.97 2.36
N TRP A 25 -6.48 5.41 2.18
CA TRP A 25 -5.95 6.57 2.89
C TRP A 25 -6.03 7.84 2.04
N ASN A 26 -6.87 8.80 2.42
CA ASN A 26 -7.00 10.08 1.71
C ASN A 26 -6.18 11.19 2.39
N TYR A 27 -5.28 11.81 1.63
CA TYR A 27 -4.48 12.97 2.07
C TYR A 27 -5.13 14.29 1.64
N VAL A 28 -5.81 14.96 2.57
CA VAL A 28 -6.39 16.29 2.32
C VAL A 28 -5.36 17.36 2.67
N SER A 29 -4.65 17.87 1.66
CA SER A 29 -3.81 19.07 1.79
C SER A 29 -4.69 20.31 1.72
N SER A 30 -4.80 21.06 2.82
CA SER A 30 -5.57 22.32 2.87
C SER A 30 -4.80 23.48 2.26
N SER A 31 -4.69 23.49 0.93
CA SER A 31 -4.00 24.54 0.17
C SER A 31 -4.86 25.81 0.09
N GLY A 32 -4.83 26.62 1.15
CA GLY A 32 -5.53 27.91 1.19
C GLY A 32 -4.98 28.91 0.16
N HIS A 33 -5.68 29.11 -0.95
CA HIS A 33 -5.34 30.14 -1.94
C HIS A 33 -5.85 31.52 -1.52
N GLN A 34 -4.93 32.49 -1.48
CA GLN A 34 -5.27 33.90 -1.29
C GLN A 34 -5.92 34.50 -2.55
N LYS A 35 -6.84 35.42 -2.33
CA LYS A 35 -7.58 36.19 -3.35
C LYS A 35 -6.77 37.42 -3.80
N PRO A 36 -6.75 37.80 -5.10
CA PRO A 36 -6.31 39.12 -5.54
C PRO A 36 -7.43 40.19 -5.46
N GLU A 37 -7.07 41.43 -5.12
CA GLU A 37 -7.96 42.62 -5.11
C GLU A 37 -8.13 43.24 -6.51
N THR A 38 -9.33 43.77 -6.78
CA THR A 38 -9.54 45.05 -7.50
C THR A 38 -10.81 45.74 -6.98
N ARG A 39 -10.82 47.09 -6.98
CA ARG A 39 -11.91 48.00 -6.52
C ARG A 39 -12.34 48.91 -7.71
N PRO A 40 -13.22 49.94 -7.59
CA PRO A 40 -14.14 50.34 -6.51
C PRO A 40 -15.60 50.66 -6.96
N GLY A 41 -16.48 51.00 -6.01
CA GLY A 41 -17.80 51.63 -6.25
C GLY A 41 -18.40 52.15 -4.94
N GLU A 42 -18.99 53.36 -4.96
CA GLU A 42 -19.41 54.12 -3.76
C GLU A 42 -20.86 53.85 -3.32
N ASP A 43 -21.16 53.95 -2.02
CA ASP A 43 -22.11 54.93 -1.42
C ASP A 43 -22.54 54.59 0.03
N GLY A 44 -22.94 55.61 0.81
CA GLY A 44 -24.18 55.46 1.62
C GLY A 44 -24.20 55.35 3.15
N ARG A 45 -23.51 56.23 3.91
CA ARG A 45 -24.06 57.01 5.06
C ARG A 45 -24.57 56.33 6.38
N SER A 46 -24.18 56.95 7.52
CA SER A 46 -24.81 56.91 8.90
C SER A 46 -24.64 55.61 9.72
N SER A 47 -24.74 55.58 11.07
CA SER A 47 -24.56 56.56 12.17
C SER A 47 -24.62 55.76 13.49
N GLY A 48 -23.70 55.94 14.44
CA GLY A 48 -23.72 55.22 15.73
C GLY A 48 -22.66 55.72 16.71
N ARG A 49 -22.96 55.69 18.03
CA ARG A 49 -22.28 56.46 19.09
C ARG A 49 -21.79 55.53 20.22
N GLU A 50 -20.96 56.10 21.11
CA GLU A 50 -20.62 55.62 22.47
C GLU A 50 -19.64 54.41 22.56
N GLU A 51 -18.45 54.54 23.17
CA GLU A 51 -18.11 54.60 24.63
C GLU A 51 -18.04 53.19 25.28
N THR A 52 -17.16 52.83 26.25
CA THR A 52 -15.96 53.39 26.91
C THR A 52 -15.30 52.27 27.78
N LYS A 53 -14.01 52.40 28.18
CA LYS A 53 -13.23 51.61 29.21
C LYS A 53 -12.86 50.15 28.87
N GLU A 54 -11.60 49.69 28.97
CA GLU A 54 -10.58 49.70 30.06
C GLU A 54 -10.80 48.58 31.11
N LYS A 55 -9.81 47.66 31.29
CA LYS A 55 -9.02 47.46 32.55
C LYS A 55 -8.41 46.04 32.76
N ARG A 56 -7.13 45.90 32.38
CA ARG A 56 -5.96 45.43 33.18
C ARG A 56 -6.08 44.25 34.20
N LYS A 57 -5.23 43.22 33.97
CA LYS A 57 -4.68 42.19 34.91
C LYS A 57 -5.74 41.21 35.53
N GLU A 58 -5.43 40.02 36.06
CA GLU A 58 -4.27 39.50 36.82
C GLU A 58 -3.93 38.01 36.57
N THR A 59 -2.69 37.64 36.91
CA THR A 59 -2.17 36.28 37.25
C THR A 59 -1.53 36.38 38.65
N PRO A 60 -1.03 35.31 39.31
CA PRO A 60 -1.28 33.85 39.23
C PRO A 60 -1.60 33.20 40.61
N VAL A 61 -1.95 31.91 40.68
CA VAL A 61 -1.66 31.04 41.87
C VAL A 61 -1.35 29.59 41.44
N GLU A 62 -0.39 28.96 42.12
CA GLU A 62 0.08 27.58 41.92
C GLU A 62 -0.79 26.51 42.59
N GLN A 63 -0.63 25.23 42.21
CA GLN A 63 -0.24 24.20 43.19
C GLN A 63 0.39 22.93 42.58
N THR A 64 1.48 22.51 43.23
CA THR A 64 2.23 21.23 43.16
C THR A 64 1.37 20.01 43.58
N VAL A 65 1.73 18.73 43.52
CA VAL A 65 2.99 17.92 43.51
C VAL A 65 2.69 16.58 42.77
N SER A 66 3.56 15.59 42.45
CA SER A 66 4.99 15.28 42.65
C SER A 66 5.50 14.32 41.53
N ALA A 67 6.60 13.58 41.75
CA ALA A 67 7.18 12.57 40.83
C ALA A 67 7.25 11.14 41.43
N ALA A 68 7.34 10.11 40.57
CA ALA A 68 7.82 8.76 40.91
C ALA A 68 8.43 8.03 39.68
N GLU A 69 9.32 7.09 39.96
CA GLU A 69 10.37 6.48 39.11
C GLU A 69 9.97 5.73 37.81
N ALA A 70 10.99 5.48 36.98
CA ALA A 70 10.90 4.68 35.76
C ALA A 70 11.16 3.17 36.01
N PRO A 71 10.52 2.25 35.27
CA PRO A 71 10.92 0.85 35.23
C PRO A 71 11.94 0.57 34.11
N THR A 72 13.00 -0.14 34.46
CA THR A 72 14.02 -0.70 33.55
C THR A 72 13.48 -1.79 32.62
N THR A 73 14.06 -1.84 31.41
CA THR A 73 14.37 -3.06 30.62
C THR A 73 13.33 -4.19 30.66
N SER A 74 12.24 -4.03 29.90
CA SER A 74 11.47 -5.18 29.44
C SER A 74 12.21 -5.87 28.30
N GLN A 75 12.65 -7.10 28.51
CA GLN A 75 13.03 -7.99 27.40
C GLN A 75 11.80 -8.21 26.52
N SER A 76 11.71 -7.53 25.38
CA SER A 76 10.85 -8.02 24.30
C SER A 76 11.53 -9.26 23.74
N CYS A 77 11.19 -10.42 24.28
CA CYS A 77 11.25 -11.65 23.50
C CYS A 77 10.51 -11.33 22.20
N SER A 78 11.24 -11.31 21.09
CA SER A 78 10.64 -11.16 19.77
C SER A 78 9.87 -12.44 19.50
N VAL A 79 8.61 -12.45 19.97
CA VAL A 79 7.59 -13.31 19.39
C VAL A 79 7.60 -12.95 17.92
N GLU A 80 8.21 -13.81 17.11
CA GLU A 80 8.11 -13.74 15.67
C GLU A 80 6.61 -13.83 15.38
N SER A 81 6.02 -12.68 15.06
CA SER A 81 4.66 -12.62 14.58
C SER A 81 4.59 -13.60 13.43
N GLN A 82 3.85 -14.69 13.60
CA GLN A 82 3.51 -15.51 12.45
C GLN A 82 2.92 -14.57 11.40
N GLY A 83 3.34 -14.73 10.14
CA GLY A 83 2.94 -13.82 9.09
C GLY A 83 1.42 -13.74 9.04
N THR A 84 0.87 -12.54 8.89
CA THR A 84 -0.60 -12.34 8.85
C THR A 84 -1.10 -12.01 7.45
N GLN A 85 -0.19 -11.73 6.51
CA GLN A 85 -0.50 -11.06 5.25
C GLN A 85 0.24 -11.67 4.05
N VAL A 86 -0.39 -11.58 2.88
CA VAL A 86 0.23 -11.78 1.57
C VAL A 86 0.80 -10.42 1.13
N LEU A 87 2.08 -10.37 0.78
CA LEU A 87 2.73 -9.12 0.37
C LEU A 87 2.81 -9.05 -1.16
N VAL A 88 2.22 -8.02 -1.77
CA VAL A 88 2.16 -7.82 -3.22
C VAL A 88 3.14 -6.71 -3.63
N LEU A 89 4.26 -7.11 -4.23
CA LEU A 89 5.34 -6.22 -4.68
C LEU A 89 5.59 -6.35 -6.19
N GLY A 90 6.44 -5.48 -6.73
CA GLY A 90 6.72 -5.38 -8.16
C GLY A 90 6.84 -3.92 -8.61
N LEU A 91 7.51 -3.71 -9.74
CA LEU A 91 7.83 -2.37 -10.25
C LEU A 91 6.57 -1.54 -10.55
N ASP A 92 6.75 -0.22 -10.73
CA ASP A 92 5.64 0.64 -11.14
C ASP A 92 5.07 0.20 -12.50
N GLY A 93 3.77 0.40 -12.71
CA GLY A 93 3.11 -0.03 -13.95
C GLY A 93 2.96 -1.54 -14.17
N SER A 94 3.49 -2.43 -13.30
CA SER A 94 3.39 -3.89 -13.50
C SER A 94 1.99 -4.50 -13.33
N GLY A 95 1.01 -3.71 -12.88
CA GLY A 95 -0.40 -4.12 -12.75
C GLY A 95 -0.78 -4.80 -11.42
N LYS A 96 0.02 -4.61 -10.37
CA LYS A 96 -0.25 -5.07 -8.99
C LYS A 96 -1.69 -4.76 -8.54
N THR A 97 -2.09 -3.49 -8.62
CA THR A 97 -3.39 -3.00 -8.11
C THR A 97 -4.54 -3.66 -8.84
N SER A 98 -4.44 -3.79 -10.17
CA SER A 98 -5.44 -4.44 -11.02
C SER A 98 -5.59 -5.93 -10.70
N LEU A 99 -4.47 -6.64 -10.51
CA LEU A 99 -4.50 -8.05 -10.07
C LEU A 99 -5.08 -8.18 -8.65
N LEU A 100 -4.75 -7.27 -7.73
CA LEU A 100 -5.28 -7.27 -6.37
C LEU A 100 -6.80 -7.02 -6.33
N HIS A 101 -7.31 -6.09 -7.15
CA HIS A 101 -8.75 -5.90 -7.31
C HIS A 101 -9.41 -7.17 -7.89
N CYS A 102 -8.82 -7.76 -8.93
CA CYS A 102 -9.26 -9.02 -9.53
C CYS A 102 -9.32 -10.18 -8.51
N PHE A 103 -8.32 -10.33 -7.65
CA PHE A 103 -8.32 -11.34 -6.59
C PHE A 103 -9.46 -11.11 -5.58
N SER A 104 -9.72 -9.84 -5.25
CA SER A 104 -10.64 -9.47 -4.16
C SER A 104 -12.10 -9.46 -4.62
N CYS A 105 -12.43 -8.68 -5.66
CA CYS A 105 -13.80 -8.50 -6.15
C CYS A 105 -14.20 -9.51 -7.24
N GLY A 106 -13.26 -10.25 -7.84
CA GLY A 106 -13.54 -11.18 -8.93
C GLY A 106 -13.85 -10.52 -10.28
N ILE A 107 -13.78 -9.19 -10.37
CA ILE A 107 -14.13 -8.41 -11.57
C ILE A 107 -12.95 -7.50 -11.93
N PRO A 108 -12.55 -7.38 -13.21
CA PRO A 108 -11.62 -6.36 -13.68
C PRO A 108 -12.19 -4.94 -13.51
N GLU A 109 -11.57 -4.13 -12.66
CA GLU A 109 -11.89 -2.69 -12.59
C GLU A 109 -11.16 -1.91 -13.70
N GLN A 110 -11.78 -0.83 -14.19
CA GLN A 110 -11.17 0.05 -15.17
C GLN A 110 -10.47 1.22 -14.47
N ASP A 111 -9.26 1.52 -14.95
CA ASP A 111 -8.46 2.71 -14.63
C ASP A 111 -8.04 2.82 -13.15
N MET A 112 -6.89 2.20 -12.85
CA MET A 112 -6.25 2.26 -11.53
C MET A 112 -5.07 3.24 -11.55
N GLU A 113 -5.10 4.21 -10.64
CA GLU A 113 -4.01 5.17 -10.43
C GLU A 113 -2.80 4.53 -9.75
N PRO A 114 -1.55 4.98 -10.02
CA PRO A 114 -0.36 4.42 -9.38
C PRO A 114 -0.35 4.61 -7.86
N THR A 115 -0.30 3.50 -7.11
CA THR A 115 -0.37 3.46 -5.64
C THR A 115 0.63 4.40 -4.97
N GLN A 116 0.14 5.44 -4.31
CA GLN A 116 0.95 6.39 -3.54
C GLN A 116 1.12 5.89 -2.09
N GLY A 117 2.13 5.05 -1.87
CA GLY A 117 2.41 4.45 -0.57
C GLY A 117 2.04 2.96 -0.54
N PHE A 118 0.94 2.61 0.16
CA PHE A 118 0.47 1.24 0.32
C PHE A 118 -1.05 1.15 0.15
N ASN A 119 -1.53 -0.06 -0.11
CA ASN A 119 -2.94 -0.40 -0.27
C ASN A 119 -3.19 -1.75 0.42
N ALA A 120 -4.22 -1.84 1.26
CA ALA A 120 -4.53 -3.03 2.04
C ALA A 120 -5.96 -3.49 1.75
N VAL A 121 -6.11 -4.76 1.37
CA VAL A 121 -7.39 -5.38 1.01
C VAL A 121 -7.52 -6.73 1.70
N SER A 122 -8.59 -6.91 2.48
CA SER A 122 -8.89 -8.20 3.12
C SER A 122 -9.91 -8.98 2.32
N ILE A 123 -9.57 -10.23 1.98
CA ILE A 123 -10.50 -11.23 1.45
C ILE A 123 -11.00 -12.08 2.61
N ASN A 124 -12.31 -12.05 2.85
CA ASN A 124 -12.99 -12.85 3.86
C ASN A 124 -13.80 -13.95 3.18
N ARG A 125 -13.53 -15.21 3.53
CA ARG A 125 -14.22 -16.41 3.02
C ARG A 125 -14.47 -17.37 4.17
N GLU A 126 -15.69 -17.38 4.71
CA GLU A 126 -16.08 -18.25 5.83
C GLU A 126 -15.09 -18.10 7.01
N ASP A 127 -14.30 -19.14 7.32
CA ASP A 127 -13.31 -19.15 8.40
C ASP A 127 -11.90 -18.63 7.98
N LEU A 128 -11.76 -18.14 6.74
CA LEU A 128 -10.51 -17.68 6.14
C LEU A 128 -10.49 -16.16 5.96
N HIS A 129 -9.68 -15.48 6.76
CA HIS A 129 -9.25 -14.10 6.55
C HIS A 129 -7.85 -14.10 5.92
N ILE A 130 -7.70 -13.49 4.74
CA ILE A 130 -6.41 -13.19 4.10
C ILE A 130 -6.30 -11.68 3.91
N GLU A 131 -5.29 -11.06 4.53
CA GLU A 131 -4.91 -9.67 4.27
C GLU A 131 -3.89 -9.63 3.13
N PHE A 132 -4.17 -8.84 2.09
CA PHE A 132 -3.21 -8.51 1.05
C PHE A 132 -2.69 -7.10 1.28
N LEU A 133 -1.37 -6.94 1.35
CA LEU A 133 -0.72 -5.64 1.41
C LEU A 133 0.05 -5.39 0.11
N GLU A 134 -0.44 -4.48 -0.71
CA GLU A 134 0.29 -3.90 -1.84
C GLU A 134 1.14 -2.72 -1.38
N ILE A 135 2.34 -2.59 -1.94
CA ILE A 135 3.17 -1.38 -1.82
C ILE A 135 3.46 -0.83 -3.23
N GLY A 136 3.43 0.49 -3.38
CA GLY A 136 3.71 1.17 -4.64
C GLY A 136 5.09 0.80 -5.21
N GLY A 137 5.16 0.78 -6.55
CA GLY A 137 6.34 0.29 -7.30
C GLY A 137 7.32 1.37 -7.77
N LYS A 138 6.99 2.64 -7.50
CA LYS A 138 7.84 3.80 -7.81
C LYS A 138 9.14 3.73 -7.02
N GLU A 139 10.21 4.27 -7.60
CA GLU A 139 11.59 4.11 -7.12
C GLU A 139 11.80 4.60 -5.68
N ASP A 140 11.10 5.68 -5.30
CA ASP A 140 11.05 6.25 -3.96
C ASP A 140 10.37 5.34 -2.91
N LEU A 141 9.46 4.46 -3.34
CA LEU A 141 8.72 3.53 -2.47
C LEU A 141 9.41 2.18 -2.29
N ARG A 142 10.29 1.76 -3.22
CA ARG A 142 10.99 0.45 -3.13
C ARG A 142 11.82 0.25 -1.85
N PRO A 143 12.52 1.25 -1.28
CA PRO A 143 13.22 1.10 -0.01
C PRO A 143 12.35 0.70 1.19
N TYR A 144 11.02 0.91 1.09
CA TYR A 144 10.09 0.53 2.15
C TYR A 144 9.71 -0.95 2.08
N TRP A 145 9.85 -1.62 0.93
CA TRP A 145 9.44 -3.01 0.72
C TRP A 145 10.00 -3.98 1.78
N GLN A 146 11.29 -3.88 2.10
CA GLN A 146 11.94 -4.73 3.11
C GLN A 146 11.29 -4.64 4.50
N ARG A 147 10.67 -3.50 4.85
CA ARG A 147 10.07 -3.27 6.18
C ARG A 147 8.83 -4.13 6.44
N TYR A 148 8.21 -4.67 5.39
CA TYR A 148 6.96 -5.45 5.48
C TYR A 148 7.19 -6.95 5.24
N MET A 149 8.36 -7.35 4.77
CA MET A 149 8.71 -8.74 4.48
C MET A 149 8.66 -9.66 5.71
N SER A 150 8.97 -9.14 6.91
CA SER A 150 8.95 -9.91 8.15
C SER A 150 7.55 -10.37 8.60
N LYS A 151 6.49 -9.80 8.03
CA LYS A 151 5.09 -10.19 8.29
C LYS A 151 4.47 -11.00 7.14
N ALA A 152 5.21 -11.24 6.06
CA ALA A 152 4.69 -11.92 4.88
C ALA A 152 4.61 -13.43 5.09
N LEU A 153 3.46 -14.03 4.78
CA LEU A 153 3.30 -15.48 4.60
C LEU A 153 3.73 -15.94 3.20
N LEU A 154 3.53 -15.05 2.22
CA LEU A 154 3.79 -15.26 0.80
C LEU A 154 4.18 -13.92 0.20
N LEU A 155 5.24 -13.90 -0.60
CA LEU A 155 5.54 -12.80 -1.51
C LEU A 155 4.91 -13.09 -2.87
N VAL A 156 3.97 -12.24 -3.29
CA VAL A 156 3.49 -12.16 -4.67
C VAL A 156 4.29 -11.06 -5.37
N PHE A 157 5.10 -11.42 -6.36
CA PHE A 157 5.94 -10.48 -7.11
C PHE A 157 5.45 -10.34 -8.56
N VAL A 158 4.88 -9.18 -8.87
CA VAL A 158 4.23 -8.90 -10.17
C VAL A 158 5.22 -8.23 -11.12
N VAL A 159 5.47 -8.87 -12.26
CA VAL A 159 6.38 -8.40 -13.31
C VAL A 159 5.59 -8.15 -14.59
N ASP A 160 5.84 -7.02 -15.24
CA ASP A 160 5.30 -6.75 -16.56
C ASP A 160 6.05 -7.59 -17.60
N SER A 161 5.45 -8.68 -18.06
CA SER A 161 6.08 -9.56 -19.05
C SER A 161 6.25 -8.91 -20.43
N SER A 162 5.57 -7.79 -20.71
CA SER A 162 5.67 -7.06 -21.98
C SER A 162 6.81 -6.04 -22.03
N ASP A 163 7.50 -5.79 -20.91
CA ASP A 163 8.66 -4.88 -20.85
C ASP A 163 9.94 -5.56 -20.34
N PRO A 164 10.68 -6.28 -21.21
CA PRO A 164 11.95 -6.89 -20.86
C PRO A 164 13.06 -5.92 -20.40
N GLN A 165 12.95 -4.61 -20.69
CA GLN A 165 13.96 -3.63 -20.26
C GLN A 165 13.94 -3.46 -18.74
N LEU A 166 12.80 -3.75 -18.09
CA LEU A 166 12.65 -3.69 -16.64
C LEU A 166 13.06 -4.98 -15.92
N PHE A 167 13.29 -6.10 -16.63
CA PHE A 167 13.67 -7.37 -15.99
C PHE A 167 14.95 -7.29 -15.14
N PRO A 168 16.04 -6.60 -15.53
CA PRO A 168 17.22 -6.47 -14.67
C PRO A 168 16.92 -5.73 -13.36
N VAL A 169 16.03 -4.73 -13.39
CA VAL A 169 15.61 -3.95 -12.21
C VAL A 169 14.68 -4.79 -11.33
N ALA A 170 13.77 -5.55 -11.94
CA ALA A 170 12.88 -6.49 -11.26
C ALA A 170 13.68 -7.62 -10.58
N LYS A 171 14.62 -8.24 -11.30
CA LYS A 171 15.56 -9.25 -10.78
C LYS A 171 16.32 -8.70 -9.57
N LYS A 172 16.96 -7.54 -9.71
CA LYS A 172 17.75 -6.93 -8.63
C LYS A 172 16.93 -6.82 -7.34
N HIS A 173 15.77 -6.17 -7.40
CA HIS A 173 14.96 -5.97 -6.20
C HIS A 173 14.33 -7.26 -5.66
N LEU A 174 13.95 -8.21 -6.53
CA LEU A 174 13.47 -9.52 -6.10
C LEU A 174 14.54 -10.25 -5.29
N HIS A 175 15.77 -10.33 -5.80
CA HIS A 175 16.89 -10.98 -5.11
C HIS A 175 17.27 -10.27 -3.81
N GLU A 176 17.27 -8.92 -3.78
CA GLU A 176 17.47 -8.12 -2.57
C GLU A 176 16.44 -8.42 -1.45
N LEU A 177 15.18 -8.64 -1.81
CA LEU A 177 14.11 -8.98 -0.85
C LEU A 177 14.28 -10.40 -0.30
N LEU A 178 14.58 -11.35 -1.18
CA LEU A 178 14.65 -12.78 -0.87
C LEU A 178 15.91 -13.18 -0.10
N ALA A 179 17.01 -12.42 -0.24
CA ALA A 179 18.27 -12.65 0.47
C ALA A 179 18.10 -12.65 2.00
N SER A 180 17.29 -11.74 2.54
CA SER A 180 16.99 -11.66 3.97
C SER A 180 15.90 -12.65 4.42
N HIS A 181 15.20 -13.31 3.49
CA HIS A 181 14.04 -14.16 3.76
C HIS A 181 14.12 -15.49 2.99
N PRO A 182 15.12 -16.36 3.28
CA PRO A 182 15.43 -17.52 2.46
C PRO A 182 14.31 -18.56 2.36
N ARG A 183 13.43 -18.65 3.37
CA ARG A 183 12.33 -19.62 3.43
C ARG A 183 10.97 -19.06 3.02
N LEU A 184 10.86 -17.76 2.73
CA LEU A 184 9.59 -17.14 2.36
C LEU A 184 9.10 -17.71 1.01
N PRO A 185 7.89 -18.29 0.93
CA PRO A 185 7.30 -18.72 -0.34
C PRO A 185 7.17 -17.55 -1.32
N LEU A 186 7.31 -17.85 -2.61
CA LEU A 186 7.30 -16.87 -3.69
C LEU A 186 6.32 -17.29 -4.78
N MET A 187 5.44 -16.38 -5.18
CA MET A 187 4.65 -16.47 -6.40
C MET A 187 5.04 -15.31 -7.31
N VAL A 188 5.60 -15.60 -8.48
CA VAL A 188 5.87 -14.61 -9.51
C VAL A 188 4.69 -14.60 -10.48
N LEU A 189 4.14 -13.42 -10.73
CA LEU A 189 3.07 -13.22 -11.72
C LEU A 189 3.67 -12.54 -12.95
N ALA A 190 3.79 -13.30 -14.04
CA ALA A 190 4.15 -12.81 -15.36
C ALA A 190 2.91 -12.13 -15.96
N ASN A 191 2.72 -10.85 -15.65
CA ASN A 191 1.51 -10.12 -15.99
C ASN A 191 1.57 -9.51 -17.40
N LYS A 192 0.40 -9.17 -17.95
CA LYS A 192 0.21 -8.61 -19.31
C LYS A 192 0.58 -9.58 -20.45
N GLN A 193 0.32 -10.87 -20.25
CA GLN A 193 0.50 -11.92 -21.27
C GLN A 193 -0.42 -11.78 -22.49
N ASP A 194 -1.39 -10.86 -22.45
CA ASP A 194 -2.26 -10.49 -23.56
C ASP A 194 -1.60 -9.50 -24.55
N LEU A 195 -0.51 -8.84 -24.16
CA LEU A 195 0.18 -7.86 -24.99
C LEU A 195 1.17 -8.50 -25.97
N ALA A 196 1.21 -7.96 -27.19
CA ALA A 196 2.19 -8.40 -28.19
C ALA A 196 3.62 -8.11 -27.71
N GLY A 197 4.48 -9.13 -27.75
CA GLY A 197 5.84 -9.06 -27.21
C GLY A 197 5.96 -9.47 -25.74
N SER A 198 4.88 -9.96 -25.11
CA SER A 198 4.96 -10.59 -23.79
C SER A 198 5.94 -11.76 -23.78
N CYS A 199 6.87 -11.72 -22.82
CA CYS A 199 7.88 -12.74 -22.58
C CYS A 199 7.25 -14.07 -22.16
N SER A 200 7.81 -15.21 -22.60
CA SER A 200 7.29 -16.52 -22.19
C SER A 200 7.62 -16.80 -20.72
N ILE A 201 6.91 -17.76 -20.14
CA ILE A 201 7.14 -18.22 -18.76
C ILE A 201 8.58 -18.71 -18.56
N THR A 202 9.14 -19.43 -19.53
CA THR A 202 10.52 -19.93 -19.48
C THR A 202 11.53 -18.80 -19.61
N ASP A 203 11.33 -17.88 -20.55
CA ASP A 203 12.24 -16.75 -20.76
C ASP A 203 12.25 -15.81 -19.54
N LEU A 204 11.10 -15.60 -18.90
CA LEU A 204 11.00 -14.78 -17.68
C LEU A 204 11.64 -15.48 -16.47
N HIS A 205 11.48 -16.80 -16.34
CA HIS A 205 12.16 -17.59 -15.31
C HIS A 205 13.68 -17.39 -15.37
N ASP A 206 14.26 -17.43 -16.57
CA ASP A 206 15.70 -17.30 -16.78
C ASP A 206 16.17 -15.84 -16.64
N ALA A 207 15.41 -14.87 -17.16
CA ALA A 207 15.70 -13.44 -17.06
C ALA A 207 15.68 -12.91 -15.61
N LEU A 208 14.77 -13.43 -14.78
CA LEU A 208 14.75 -13.16 -13.33
C LEU A 208 15.70 -14.09 -12.54
N SER A 209 16.25 -15.10 -13.22
CA SER A 209 17.11 -16.17 -12.69
C SER A 209 16.51 -16.80 -11.44
N LEU A 210 15.28 -17.30 -11.58
CA LEU A 210 14.52 -17.87 -10.47
C LEU A 210 15.12 -19.18 -9.96
N SER A 211 16.02 -19.82 -10.72
CA SER A 211 16.85 -20.94 -10.25
C SER A 211 17.82 -20.58 -9.12
N GLU A 212 18.16 -19.29 -8.96
CA GLU A 212 19.12 -18.79 -7.97
C GLU A 212 18.46 -18.35 -6.64
N VAL A 213 17.12 -18.37 -6.53
CA VAL A 213 16.41 -17.82 -5.35
C VAL A 213 16.44 -18.73 -4.11
N GLY A 214 17.10 -19.87 -4.18
CA GLY A 214 17.23 -20.86 -3.10
C GLY A 214 16.05 -21.82 -2.97
N ASP A 215 16.15 -22.74 -2.01
CA ASP A 215 15.16 -23.78 -1.74
C ASP A 215 13.93 -23.20 -1.03
N ARG A 216 12.93 -22.80 -1.83
CA ARG A 216 11.63 -22.26 -1.39
C ARG A 216 10.51 -22.77 -2.28
N ARG A 217 9.27 -22.78 -1.77
CA ARG A 217 8.08 -22.96 -2.63
C ARG A 217 8.00 -21.79 -3.61
N LEU A 218 8.19 -22.07 -4.89
CA LEU A 218 8.14 -21.11 -6.00
C LEU A 218 7.02 -21.49 -6.97
N PHE A 219 6.17 -20.53 -7.31
CA PHE A 219 5.22 -20.62 -8.41
C PHE A 219 5.46 -19.47 -9.40
N LEU A 220 5.32 -19.75 -10.70
CA LEU A 220 5.40 -18.75 -11.76
C LEU A 220 4.19 -18.93 -12.67
N ILE A 221 3.35 -17.90 -12.77
CA ILE A 221 2.03 -17.97 -13.43
C ILE A 221 1.89 -16.82 -14.43
N GLY A 222 1.43 -17.13 -15.63
CA GLY A 222 1.07 -16.14 -16.65
C GLY A 222 -0.29 -15.51 -16.35
N THR A 223 -0.34 -14.20 -16.20
CA THR A 223 -1.58 -13.47 -15.92
C THR A 223 -1.81 -12.34 -16.94
N HIS A 224 -3.08 -12.00 -17.10
CA HIS A 224 -3.50 -10.78 -17.79
C HIS A 224 -4.85 -10.32 -17.21
N VAL A 225 -5.13 -9.02 -17.32
CA VAL A 225 -6.38 -8.42 -16.88
C VAL A 225 -6.94 -7.59 -18.02
N LYS A 226 -7.94 -8.13 -18.72
CA LYS A 226 -8.62 -7.40 -19.79
C LYS A 226 -9.76 -6.56 -19.24
N LYS A 227 -9.85 -5.31 -19.70
CA LYS A 227 -10.93 -4.40 -19.34
C LYS A 227 -12.25 -4.86 -19.97
N GLY A 228 -13.30 -4.97 -19.15
CA GLY A 228 -14.67 -5.21 -19.62
C GLY A 228 -15.04 -6.68 -19.88
N GLU A 229 -14.14 -7.64 -19.64
CA GLU A 229 -14.53 -9.05 -19.54
C GLU A 229 -15.20 -9.31 -18.18
N ALA A 230 -16.29 -10.08 -18.16
CA ALA A 230 -17.07 -10.37 -16.95
C ALA A 230 -16.45 -11.51 -16.10
N GLU A 231 -15.51 -12.24 -16.66
CA GLU A 231 -14.82 -13.37 -16.03
C GLU A 231 -13.32 -13.08 -15.91
N LEU A 232 -12.68 -13.64 -14.89
CA LEU A 232 -11.24 -13.57 -14.73
C LEU A 232 -10.54 -14.49 -15.75
N GLY A 233 -9.44 -14.05 -16.34
CA GLY A 233 -8.56 -14.95 -17.11
C GLY A 233 -8.07 -16.10 -16.23
N SER A 234 -7.95 -17.32 -16.79
CA SER A 234 -7.68 -18.54 -16.02
C SER A 234 -6.47 -18.41 -15.08
N GLY A 235 -5.34 -17.89 -15.56
CA GLY A 235 -4.15 -17.69 -14.74
C GLY A 235 -4.33 -16.75 -13.54
N VAL A 236 -5.32 -15.84 -13.57
CA VAL A 236 -5.69 -15.00 -12.41
C VAL A 236 -6.52 -15.80 -11.40
N GLN A 237 -7.36 -16.72 -11.87
CA GLN A 237 -8.08 -17.67 -11.01
C GLN A 237 -7.10 -18.67 -10.37
N ASP A 238 -6.24 -19.30 -11.18
CA ASP A 238 -5.20 -20.24 -10.74
C ASP A 238 -4.28 -19.62 -9.68
N ALA A 239 -3.83 -18.37 -9.92
CA ALA A 239 -3.01 -17.63 -8.96
C ALA A 239 -3.77 -17.37 -7.64
N ARG A 240 -5.03 -16.95 -7.71
CA ARG A 240 -5.86 -16.69 -6.52
C ARG A 240 -6.06 -17.95 -5.69
N ASP A 241 -6.39 -19.07 -6.33
CA ASP A 241 -6.67 -20.33 -5.65
C ASP A 241 -5.38 -20.95 -5.06
N LEU A 242 -4.24 -20.82 -5.75
CA LEU A 242 -2.93 -21.17 -5.20
C LEU A 242 -2.54 -20.27 -4.01
N ILE A 243 -2.83 -18.96 -4.04
CA ILE A 243 -2.59 -18.07 -2.87
C ILE A 243 -3.43 -18.54 -1.67
N VAL A 244 -4.72 -18.83 -1.89
CA VAL A 244 -5.62 -19.37 -0.85
C VAL A 244 -5.06 -20.68 -0.28
N GLN A 245 -4.69 -21.63 -1.15
CA GLN A 245 -4.11 -22.90 -0.72
C GLN A 245 -2.81 -22.70 0.08
N MET A 246 -1.87 -21.90 -0.43
CA MET A 246 -0.57 -21.68 0.23
C MET A 246 -0.70 -21.02 1.61
N VAL A 247 -1.70 -20.16 1.81
CA VAL A 247 -2.00 -19.50 3.09
C VAL A 247 -2.75 -20.45 4.05
N CYS A 248 -3.58 -21.36 3.54
CA CYS A 248 -4.22 -22.41 4.34
C CYS A 248 -3.23 -23.49 4.79
N ASP A 249 -2.39 -24.00 3.87
CA ASP A 249 -1.35 -25.02 4.12
C ASP A 249 -0.24 -24.54 5.08
N GLY A 250 -0.17 -23.24 5.34
CA GLY A 250 0.83 -22.61 6.21
C GLY A 250 0.36 -22.33 7.65
N ARG A 251 -0.83 -22.79 8.04
CA ARG A 251 -1.45 -22.62 9.36
C ARG A 251 -1.33 -23.87 10.25
#